data_AF-A0A2V7T3P2-F1
#
_entry.id   AF-A0A2V7T3P2-F1
#
_cell.length_a   1.000
_cell.length_b   1.000
_cell.length_c   1.000
_cell.angle_alpha   90.00
_cell.angle_beta   90.00
_cell.angle_gamma   90.00
#
_symmetry.space_group_name_H-M   'P 1'
#
loop_
_entity.id
_entity.type
_entity.pdbx_description
1 polymer ?
#
loop_
_entity_poly.entity_id
_entity_poly.type
_entity_poly.pdbx_seq_one_letter_code
_entity_poly.pdbx_strand_id
1 'polypeptide(L)'
;MRPPSVSAAVGALLLASSALAQAPTSRPKVTPSAPTPAKPAPTTIAPAPGSAGPLAGSSTMGYLQGVAIDSIHGTPLVNAVIQISGTDRVGMTDSLGRFLVDSIKPGSYKVDVDHPIIDTLGILLSTAPMPFSANEVTRVVIAVPSQEFLANRFCTPARRALGPGVLAGRVREPDSEVPAVGARVSLVWYDPDPPLISGVPVKIKKAPRVREATVGEDGTYRLCGLPEKYEGKLQAQRKDGGATAEVTITQEGGLLALRSMSVAPLTVAAGKDSAGKPTSVAKGAARVIGRVVNNRGAPVENARVTLNGTGAAALTRANGEFVLDSLPAGTQAITVRHLGYAPTEKTVELSSRAPARVDVQMGPYVPVLETREVVSRQEAGLERVGWTGRKRGAATGHFIGPDQIEARKATQFTDLLTTTPGIRVEGSMGRMSITPTRSVGGRGCVNVFIDGSRWQQLEAGDLDAFVRPNEVAAIEVYPGGGSMPVEFQSAGGDCAAVVVWTKLNVNRKARSE
;
A
#
# COMPACT_ATOMS: atom_id res chain seq x y z
N MET A 1 -20.76 -15.14 -47.32
CA MET A 1 -22.17 -14.70 -47.24
C MET A 1 -22.23 -13.35 -46.51
N ARG A 2 -22.31 -12.24 -47.26
CA ARG A 2 -23.06 -11.01 -46.88
C ARG A 2 -24.54 -11.28 -47.21
N PRO A 3 -25.58 -10.60 -46.65
CA PRO A 3 -25.71 -9.13 -46.46
C PRO A 3 -26.64 -8.77 -45.25
N PRO A 4 -27.44 -7.67 -45.22
CA PRO A 4 -27.14 -6.23 -45.37
C PRO A 4 -27.65 -5.34 -44.19
N SER A 5 -27.19 -4.09 -44.23
CA SER A 5 -27.71 -2.88 -43.61
C SER A 5 -29.05 -2.38 -44.20
N VAL A 6 -29.95 -1.82 -43.39
CA VAL A 6 -30.93 -0.79 -43.84
C VAL A 6 -31.24 0.20 -42.69
N SER A 7 -31.12 1.49 -43.02
CA SER A 7 -31.50 2.68 -42.24
C SER A 7 -33.00 3.00 -42.37
N ALA A 8 -33.61 3.62 -41.37
CA ALA A 8 -34.68 4.62 -41.57
C ALA A 8 -34.87 5.50 -40.33
N ALA A 9 -35.00 6.80 -40.58
CA ALA A 9 -35.18 7.90 -39.63
C ALA A 9 -36.67 8.28 -39.46
N VAL A 10 -36.90 9.46 -38.82
CA VAL A 10 -38.15 10.23 -38.61
C VAL A 10 -38.78 9.97 -37.24
N GLY A 11 -39.12 10.93 -36.37
CA GLY A 11 -39.12 12.40 -36.32
C GLY A 11 -39.71 12.79 -34.94
N ALA A 12 -39.16 13.78 -34.21
CA ALA A 12 -39.72 15.13 -33.99
C ALA A 12 -41.11 15.14 -33.28
N LEU A 13 -41.48 15.94 -32.28
CA LEU A 13 -41.08 17.29 -31.86
C LEU A 13 -41.92 17.72 -30.60
N LEU A 14 -41.52 18.82 -29.94
CA LEU A 14 -42.29 19.84 -29.15
C LEU A 14 -42.13 19.78 -27.61
N LEU A 15 -41.99 20.85 -26.81
CA LEU A 15 -41.76 22.32 -26.89
C LEU A 15 -41.44 22.80 -25.44
N ALA A 16 -40.46 23.69 -25.22
CA ALA A 16 -40.56 25.08 -24.72
C ALA A 16 -41.14 25.27 -23.26
N SER A 17 -40.67 26.11 -22.33
CA SER A 17 -40.11 27.48 -22.40
C SER A 17 -39.48 27.94 -21.04
N SER A 18 -38.35 28.65 -21.15
CA SER A 18 -37.82 29.86 -20.44
C SER A 18 -38.24 30.33 -19.02
N ALA A 19 -37.25 30.78 -18.22
CA ALA A 19 -37.18 32.16 -17.67
C ALA A 19 -35.84 32.59 -16.98
N LEU A 20 -35.25 33.68 -17.50
CA LEU A 20 -34.53 34.85 -16.89
C LEU A 20 -33.48 34.69 -15.75
N ALA A 21 -32.22 35.13 -15.94
CA ALA A 21 -31.61 36.48 -15.67
C ALA A 21 -30.84 36.49 -14.31
N GLN A 22 -29.68 37.12 -14.03
CA GLN A 22 -28.71 38.05 -14.64
C GLN A 22 -27.37 37.93 -13.84
N ALA A 23 -26.23 38.31 -14.44
CA ALA A 23 -24.88 38.42 -13.84
C ALA A 23 -24.66 39.83 -13.17
N PRO A 24 -23.53 40.21 -12.51
CA PRO A 24 -22.10 40.19 -12.96
C PRO A 24 -21.10 39.85 -11.80
N THR A 25 -19.77 39.74 -11.88
CA THR A 25 -18.71 40.59 -12.47
C THR A 25 -17.39 39.81 -12.57
N SER A 26 -16.69 39.88 -13.71
CA SER A 26 -15.25 39.63 -13.79
C SER A 26 -14.59 40.52 -14.86
N ARG A 27 -13.42 41.08 -14.53
CA ARG A 27 -12.39 41.61 -15.45
C ARG A 27 -11.05 41.71 -14.69
N PRO A 28 -9.88 41.72 -15.36
CA PRO A 28 -9.68 41.78 -16.82
C PRO A 28 -8.73 40.70 -17.38
N LYS A 29 -8.98 40.32 -18.65
CA LYS A 29 -8.00 39.68 -19.54
C LYS A 29 -7.81 40.58 -20.76
N VAL A 30 -6.55 40.74 -21.14
CA VAL A 30 -6.01 41.55 -22.24
C VAL A 30 -6.49 41.01 -23.59
N THR A 31 -6.92 41.92 -24.48
CA THR A 31 -7.29 41.64 -25.89
C THR A 31 -6.22 42.15 -26.86
N PRO A 32 -5.87 41.37 -27.90
CA PRO A 32 -5.31 41.88 -29.15
C PRO A 32 -6.41 42.24 -30.17
N SER A 33 -6.19 43.31 -30.93
CA SER A 33 -7.09 43.91 -31.93
C SER A 33 -7.35 43.05 -33.17
N ALA A 34 -8.54 43.22 -33.76
CA ALA A 34 -8.85 42.88 -35.14
C ALA A 34 -8.86 44.14 -36.04
N PRO A 35 -8.55 44.04 -37.35
CA PRO A 35 -8.61 45.17 -38.28
C PRO A 35 -9.99 45.33 -38.96
N THR A 36 -10.34 46.58 -39.25
CA THR A 36 -11.59 47.11 -39.82
C THR A 36 -11.79 46.77 -41.32
N PRO A 37 -13.03 46.57 -41.81
CA PRO A 37 -13.29 46.39 -43.24
C PRO A 37 -13.41 47.71 -44.01
N ALA A 38 -12.77 47.80 -45.18
CA ALA A 38 -12.82 48.94 -46.10
C ALA A 38 -13.96 48.81 -47.13
N LYS A 39 -14.50 49.97 -47.53
CA LYS A 39 -15.63 50.21 -48.45
C LYS A 39 -15.17 50.17 -49.93
N PRO A 40 -16.03 49.79 -50.92
CA PRO A 40 -15.59 49.54 -52.30
C PRO A 40 -15.69 50.77 -53.22
N ALA A 41 -14.84 50.82 -54.24
CA ALA A 41 -14.94 51.68 -55.45
C ALA A 41 -14.10 51.06 -56.60
N PRO A 42 -14.20 51.54 -57.86
CA PRO A 42 -15.07 51.03 -58.90
C PRO A 42 -14.33 50.32 -60.06
N THR A 43 -15.11 49.58 -60.85
CA THR A 43 -14.73 48.80 -62.03
C THR A 43 -13.95 49.61 -63.07
N THR A 44 -12.73 49.18 -63.42
CA THR A 44 -12.08 49.56 -64.68
C THR A 44 -11.28 48.38 -65.25
N ILE A 45 -11.72 47.94 -66.43
CA ILE A 45 -11.06 47.22 -67.55
C ILE A 45 -9.71 46.52 -67.28
N ALA A 46 -9.69 45.20 -67.54
CA ALA A 46 -8.49 44.36 -67.54
C ALA A 46 -7.57 44.60 -68.76
N PRO A 47 -6.24 44.56 -68.58
CA PRO A 47 -5.31 44.11 -69.60
C PRO A 47 -4.85 42.66 -69.35
N ALA A 48 -4.41 42.04 -70.45
CA ALA A 48 -4.08 40.62 -70.64
C ALA A 48 -2.85 40.12 -69.83
N PRO A 49 -2.57 38.80 -69.80
CA PRO A 49 -1.66 38.18 -68.85
C PRO A 49 -0.19 38.35 -69.27
N GLY A 50 0.67 38.76 -68.34
CA GLY A 50 2.10 38.92 -68.59
C GLY A 50 2.89 39.21 -67.33
N SER A 51 3.55 38.16 -66.83
CA SER A 51 4.78 38.16 -66.03
C SER A 51 4.94 39.21 -64.90
N ALA A 52 4.70 38.77 -63.67
CA ALA A 52 5.47 39.20 -62.51
C ALA A 52 5.68 37.98 -61.60
N GLY A 53 6.95 37.68 -61.32
CA GLY A 53 7.43 36.41 -60.77
C GLY A 53 7.03 36.12 -59.32
N PRO A 54 7.47 34.96 -58.80
CA PRO A 54 7.06 34.49 -57.49
C PRO A 54 7.68 35.37 -56.39
N LEU A 55 6.84 35.95 -55.54
CA LEU A 55 7.25 36.38 -54.19
C LEU A 55 7.41 35.13 -53.31
N ALA A 56 8.42 34.31 -53.63
CA ALA A 56 8.92 33.28 -52.73
C ALA A 56 10.06 33.91 -51.91
N GLY A 57 9.74 34.40 -50.72
CA GLY A 57 10.78 34.53 -49.70
C GLY A 57 11.30 33.12 -49.40
N SER A 58 12.40 32.73 -50.02
CA SER A 58 13.08 31.46 -49.74
C SER A 58 13.37 31.41 -48.24
N SER A 59 12.73 30.49 -47.50
CA SER A 59 13.05 30.31 -46.10
C SER A 59 14.51 29.85 -45.99
N THR A 60 15.42 30.74 -45.61
CA THR A 60 16.85 30.39 -45.45
C THR A 60 17.11 29.53 -44.20
N MET A 61 16.06 28.99 -43.59
CA MET A 61 16.08 28.25 -42.34
C MET A 61 15.76 26.77 -42.60
N GLY A 62 16.32 25.90 -41.78
CA GLY A 62 16.01 24.48 -41.72
C GLY A 62 14.97 24.15 -40.65
N TYR A 63 14.58 22.88 -40.65
CA TYR A 63 13.59 22.32 -39.73
C TYR A 63 14.14 21.05 -39.09
N LEU A 64 13.82 20.81 -37.83
CA LEU A 64 14.03 19.53 -37.16
C LEU A 64 12.67 18.88 -36.94
N GLN A 65 12.46 17.69 -37.48
CA GLN A 65 11.27 16.89 -37.22
C GLN A 65 11.69 15.55 -36.63
N GLY A 66 10.97 15.06 -35.61
CA GLY A 66 11.32 13.78 -35.04
C GLY A 66 10.28 13.19 -34.12
N VAL A 67 10.68 12.09 -33.49
CA VAL A 67 9.96 11.44 -32.39
C VAL A 67 10.91 11.22 -31.22
N ALA A 68 10.42 11.51 -30.02
CA ALA A 68 11.11 11.29 -28.76
C ALA A 68 10.46 10.10 -28.03
N ILE A 69 11.26 9.11 -27.64
CA ILE A 69 10.77 7.84 -27.10
C ILE A 69 11.44 7.54 -25.76
N ASP A 70 10.67 7.03 -24.82
CA ASP A 70 11.17 6.46 -23.59
C ASP A 70 11.41 4.95 -23.77
N SER A 71 12.66 4.55 -23.96
CA SER A 71 13.03 3.14 -24.11
C SER A 71 12.93 2.35 -22.80
N ILE A 72 12.74 3.00 -21.65
CA ILE A 72 12.59 2.32 -20.36
C ILE A 72 11.18 1.72 -20.25
N HIS A 73 10.16 2.50 -20.63
CA HIS A 73 8.75 2.10 -20.55
C HIS A 73 8.15 1.72 -21.92
N GLY A 74 8.87 1.93 -23.01
CA GLY A 74 8.38 1.67 -24.37
C GLY A 74 7.27 2.62 -24.81
N THR A 75 7.26 3.86 -24.29
CA THR A 75 6.20 4.85 -24.55
C THR A 75 6.78 6.13 -25.16
N PRO A 76 5.98 6.96 -25.84
CA PRO A 76 6.45 8.27 -26.32
C PRO A 76 6.79 9.20 -25.14
N LEU A 77 7.84 10.00 -25.30
CA LEU A 77 8.10 11.11 -24.37
C LEU A 77 7.11 12.24 -24.70
N VAL A 78 6.06 12.38 -23.90
CA VAL A 78 5.05 13.44 -24.06
C VAL A 78 5.51 14.68 -23.30
N ASN A 79 5.30 15.87 -23.86
CA ASN A 79 5.67 17.14 -23.23
C ASN A 79 7.19 17.28 -22.93
N ALA A 80 8.04 16.57 -23.67
CA ALA A 80 9.48 16.79 -23.63
C ALA A 80 9.83 18.07 -24.39
N VAL A 81 10.72 18.87 -23.81
CA VAL A 81 11.23 20.09 -24.42
C VAL A 81 12.45 19.73 -25.25
N ILE A 82 12.44 20.11 -26.53
CA ILE A 82 13.50 19.87 -27.49
C ILE A 82 14.16 21.20 -27.81
N GLN A 83 15.42 21.37 -27.40
CA GLN A 83 16.16 22.62 -27.58
C GLN A 83 17.33 22.43 -28.54
N ILE A 84 17.52 23.39 -29.45
CA ILE A 84 18.71 23.43 -30.31
C ILE A 84 19.81 24.20 -29.58
N SER A 85 20.88 23.50 -29.18
CA SER A 85 21.92 24.05 -28.31
C SER A 85 22.60 25.27 -28.93
N GLY A 86 22.78 26.33 -28.12
CA GLY A 86 23.39 27.59 -28.58
C GLY A 86 22.42 28.50 -29.36
N THR A 87 21.12 28.19 -29.37
CA THR A 87 20.08 29.01 -29.98
C THR A 87 18.87 29.19 -29.05
N ASP A 88 17.93 30.04 -29.46
CA ASP A 88 16.63 30.24 -28.82
C ASP A 88 15.54 29.30 -29.36
N ARG A 89 15.89 28.36 -30.25
CA ARG A 89 14.93 27.47 -30.90
C ARG A 89 14.56 26.31 -29.99
N VAL A 90 13.25 26.21 -29.73
CA VAL A 90 12.67 25.19 -28.85
C VAL A 90 11.42 24.61 -29.54
N GLY A 91 11.21 23.32 -29.40
CA GLY A 91 9.96 22.63 -29.69
C GLY A 91 9.53 21.75 -28.52
N MET A 92 8.33 21.19 -28.62
CA MET A 92 7.79 20.32 -27.59
C MET A 92 7.14 19.11 -28.24
N THR A 93 7.25 17.96 -27.59
CA THR A 93 6.67 16.71 -28.10
C THR A 93 5.18 16.61 -27.79
N ASP A 94 4.42 16.10 -28.76
CA ASP A 94 2.99 15.84 -28.63
C ASP A 94 2.68 14.52 -27.91
N SER A 95 1.40 14.14 -27.86
CA SER A 95 0.95 12.87 -27.26
C SER A 95 1.50 11.60 -27.92
N LEU A 96 2.01 11.71 -29.14
CA LEU A 96 2.67 10.62 -29.88
C LEU A 96 4.20 10.74 -29.84
N GLY A 97 4.73 11.66 -29.01
CA GLY A 97 6.15 11.96 -28.90
C GLY A 97 6.72 12.70 -30.11
N ARG A 98 5.89 13.12 -31.07
CA ARG A 98 6.35 13.81 -32.28
C ARG A 98 6.64 15.26 -31.96
N PHE A 99 7.65 15.82 -32.62
CA PHE A 99 7.99 17.23 -32.46
C PHE A 99 8.43 17.83 -33.79
N LEU A 100 8.32 19.16 -33.86
CA LEU A 100 8.84 20.02 -34.92
C LEU A 100 9.51 21.22 -34.27
N VAL A 101 10.74 21.52 -34.69
CA VAL A 101 11.42 22.79 -34.41
C VAL A 101 11.68 23.45 -35.76
N ASP A 102 11.19 24.66 -35.95
CA ASP A 102 11.38 25.41 -37.20
C ASP A 102 12.43 26.52 -37.04
N SER A 103 12.67 27.23 -38.15
CA SER A 103 13.46 28.46 -38.16
C SER A 103 14.90 28.27 -37.65
N ILE A 104 15.50 27.10 -37.90
CA ILE A 104 16.86 26.77 -37.48
C ILE A 104 17.83 27.34 -38.52
N LYS A 105 18.78 28.18 -38.11
CA LYS A 105 19.79 28.70 -39.05
C LYS A 105 20.66 27.54 -39.57
N PRO A 106 21.16 27.61 -40.82
CA PRO A 106 22.09 26.61 -41.31
C PRO A 106 23.35 26.56 -40.44
N GLY A 107 23.79 25.35 -40.10
CA GLY A 107 24.92 25.15 -39.18
C GLY A 107 24.94 23.74 -38.59
N SER A 108 25.89 23.49 -37.68
CA SER A 108 25.98 22.22 -36.95
C SER A 108 25.62 22.46 -35.49
N TYR A 109 24.55 21.81 -35.03
CA TYR A 109 23.99 22.01 -33.69
C TYR A 109 23.75 20.69 -32.99
N LYS A 110 23.84 20.68 -31.66
CA LYS A 110 23.33 19.59 -30.85
C LYS A 110 21.85 19.83 -30.56
N VAL A 111 21.16 18.75 -30.20
CA VAL A 111 19.78 18.79 -29.74
C VAL A 111 19.75 18.27 -28.31
N ASP A 112 19.35 19.13 -27.40
CA ASP A 112 19.17 18.82 -25.98
C ASP A 112 17.69 18.51 -25.71
N VAL A 113 17.46 17.54 -24.83
CA VAL A 113 16.10 17.11 -24.47
C VAL A 113 15.92 17.16 -22.96
N ASP A 114 14.93 17.94 -22.54
CA ASP A 114 14.50 18.01 -21.14
C ASP A 114 13.16 17.29 -20.96
N HIS A 115 13.11 16.38 -20.00
CA HIS A 115 11.91 15.65 -19.62
C HIS A 115 12.03 15.18 -18.16
N PRO A 116 10.92 15.09 -17.38
CA PRO A 116 10.97 14.65 -15.99
C PRO A 116 11.64 13.29 -15.75
N ILE A 117 11.56 12.35 -16.70
CA ILE A 117 12.25 11.06 -16.60
C ILE A 117 13.78 11.20 -16.69
N ILE A 118 14.26 12.08 -17.58
CA ILE A 118 15.69 12.37 -17.79
C ILE A 118 16.25 13.06 -16.55
N ASP A 119 15.47 13.98 -15.99
CA ASP A 119 15.77 14.64 -14.73
C ASP A 119 15.86 13.64 -13.56
N THR A 120 14.93 12.68 -13.47
CA THR A 120 14.97 11.61 -12.45
C THR A 120 16.19 10.70 -12.61
N LEU A 121 16.59 10.39 -13.84
CA LEU A 121 17.79 9.61 -14.16
C LEU A 121 19.09 10.34 -13.84
N GLY A 122 19.03 11.67 -13.76
CA GLY A 122 20.20 12.53 -13.61
C GLY A 122 21.20 12.38 -14.75
N ILE A 123 20.69 12.26 -15.98
CA ILE A 123 21.50 12.24 -17.19
C ILE A 123 21.21 13.49 -18.02
N LEU A 124 22.18 13.89 -18.84
CA LEU A 124 21.95 14.87 -19.91
C LEU A 124 21.66 14.10 -21.20
N LEU A 125 20.49 14.32 -21.80
CA LEU A 125 20.15 13.75 -23.10
C LEU A 125 20.45 14.77 -24.19
N SER A 126 21.58 14.59 -24.87
CA SER A 126 22.04 15.48 -25.94
C SER A 126 22.55 14.65 -27.12
N THR A 127 22.24 15.07 -28.34
CA THR A 127 22.74 14.41 -29.55
C THR A 127 24.21 14.77 -29.83
N ALA A 128 24.85 14.01 -30.72
CA ALA A 128 26.03 14.53 -31.40
C ALA A 128 25.64 15.77 -32.24
N PRO A 129 26.60 16.67 -32.57
CA PRO A 129 26.33 17.77 -33.50
C PRO A 129 25.81 17.25 -34.84
N MET A 130 24.68 17.80 -35.30
CA MET A 130 24.01 17.43 -36.55
C MET A 130 23.97 18.63 -37.50
N PRO A 131 24.15 18.41 -38.80
CA PRO A 131 24.04 19.49 -39.79
C PRO A 131 22.57 19.86 -40.03
N PHE A 132 22.34 21.16 -40.18
CA PHE A 132 21.08 21.76 -40.60
C PHE A 132 21.34 22.62 -41.84
N SER A 133 20.59 22.37 -42.90
CA SER A 133 20.67 23.11 -44.17
C SER A 133 19.43 23.99 -44.35
N ALA A 134 19.57 25.08 -45.11
CA ALA A 134 18.44 25.91 -45.48
C ALA A 134 17.42 25.12 -46.30
N ASN A 135 16.12 25.31 -46.03
CA ASN A 135 15.01 24.62 -46.70
C ASN A 135 15.00 23.09 -46.57
N GLU A 136 15.77 22.52 -45.64
CA GLU A 136 15.81 21.07 -45.41
C GLU A 136 15.12 20.69 -44.09
N VAL A 137 14.48 19.50 -44.08
CA VAL A 137 13.91 18.89 -42.89
C VAL A 137 14.84 17.79 -42.40
N THR A 138 15.61 18.07 -41.35
CA THR A 138 16.40 17.06 -40.64
C THR A 138 15.47 16.17 -39.83
N ARG A 139 15.55 14.85 -40.04
CA ARG A 139 14.73 13.86 -39.32
C ARG A 139 15.55 13.11 -38.28
N VAL A 140 15.03 12.98 -37.06
CA VAL A 140 15.72 12.28 -35.98
C VAL A 140 14.77 11.47 -35.09
N VAL A 141 15.28 10.37 -34.53
CA VAL A 141 14.66 9.67 -33.41
C VAL A 141 15.55 9.91 -32.19
N ILE A 142 14.98 10.48 -31.13
CA ILE A 142 15.67 10.69 -29.87
C ILE A 142 15.07 9.74 -28.86
N ALA A 143 15.90 8.97 -28.16
CA ALA A 143 15.42 8.00 -27.21
C ALA A 143 16.16 8.11 -25.87
N VAL A 144 15.41 7.98 -24.76
CA VAL A 144 16.04 7.70 -23.47
C VAL A 144 16.81 6.38 -23.62
N PRO A 145 18.06 6.28 -23.13
CA PRO A 145 18.82 5.05 -23.22
C PRO A 145 18.10 3.86 -22.58
N SER A 146 18.34 2.65 -23.09
CA SER A 146 17.69 1.43 -22.58
C SER A 146 18.07 1.12 -21.13
N GLN A 147 17.28 0.29 -20.47
CA GLN A 147 17.55 -0.11 -19.08
C GLN A 147 18.92 -0.81 -18.95
N GLU A 148 19.30 -1.63 -19.93
CA GLU A 148 20.59 -2.34 -19.97
C GLU A 148 21.75 -1.35 -20.08
N PHE A 149 21.63 -0.36 -20.96
CA PHE A 149 22.65 0.67 -21.12
C PHE A 149 22.81 1.48 -19.83
N LEU A 150 21.69 1.89 -19.22
CA LEU A 150 21.70 2.66 -17.98
C LEU A 150 22.26 1.84 -16.82
N ALA A 151 21.86 0.58 -16.65
CA ALA A 151 22.41 -0.32 -15.63
C ALA A 151 23.94 -0.49 -15.80
N ASN A 152 24.42 -0.68 -17.03
CA ASN A 152 25.86 -0.76 -17.32
C ASN A 152 26.60 0.55 -17.07
N ARG A 153 25.96 1.69 -17.33
CA ARG A 153 26.54 3.02 -17.12
C ARG A 153 26.56 3.42 -15.65
N PHE A 154 25.57 3.01 -14.88
CA PHE A 154 25.35 3.35 -13.48
C PHE A 154 26.13 2.46 -12.53
N CYS A 155 26.32 1.20 -12.88
CA CYS A 155 26.84 0.18 -11.97
C CYS A 155 28.12 -0.47 -12.50
N THR A 156 29.11 -0.62 -11.62
CA THR A 156 30.33 -1.36 -11.95
C THR A 156 30.04 -2.84 -12.22
N PRO A 157 30.88 -3.53 -13.01
CA PRO A 157 30.72 -4.97 -13.25
C PRO A 157 30.62 -5.79 -11.95
N ALA A 158 31.45 -5.48 -10.95
CA ALA A 158 31.43 -6.16 -9.66
C ALA A 158 30.10 -5.98 -8.89
N ARG A 159 29.46 -4.81 -9.00
CA ARG A 159 28.14 -4.59 -8.37
C ARG A 159 27.04 -5.35 -9.11
N ARG A 160 27.07 -5.36 -10.44
CA ARG A 160 26.09 -6.11 -11.26
C ARG A 160 26.21 -7.62 -11.09
N ALA A 161 27.39 -8.13 -10.73
CA ALA A 161 27.56 -9.54 -10.40
C ALA A 161 26.77 -9.98 -9.14
N LEU A 162 26.39 -9.05 -8.26
CA LEU A 162 25.53 -9.32 -7.10
C LEU A 162 24.03 -9.37 -7.47
N GLY A 163 23.67 -8.80 -8.62
CA GLY A 163 22.31 -8.63 -9.11
C GLY A 163 22.30 -7.60 -10.25
N PRO A 164 21.64 -7.89 -11.39
CA PRO A 164 21.74 -7.03 -12.57
C PRO A 164 20.91 -5.75 -12.47
N GLY A 165 20.00 -5.67 -11.49
CA GLY A 165 19.09 -4.55 -11.27
C GLY A 165 19.73 -3.35 -10.58
N VAL A 166 19.17 -2.18 -10.88
CA VAL A 166 19.51 -0.88 -10.29
C VAL A 166 18.23 -0.11 -9.91
N LEU A 167 18.24 0.49 -8.72
CA LEU A 167 17.26 1.50 -8.32
C LEU A 167 17.95 2.86 -8.31
N ALA A 168 17.45 3.80 -9.09
CA ALA A 168 18.02 5.14 -9.23
C ALA A 168 16.96 6.22 -9.00
N GLY A 169 17.42 7.41 -8.64
CA GLY A 169 16.57 8.58 -8.54
C GLY A 169 17.30 9.77 -7.96
N ARG A 170 16.54 10.82 -7.65
CA ARG A 170 17.05 12.03 -7.02
C ARG A 170 16.51 12.17 -5.60
N VAL A 171 17.33 12.76 -4.72
CA VAL A 171 16.89 13.21 -3.40
C VAL A 171 17.11 14.71 -3.28
N ARG A 172 16.05 15.46 -3.04
CA ARG A 172 16.08 16.92 -2.94
C ARG A 172 15.42 17.42 -1.67
N GLU A 173 15.57 18.70 -1.39
CA GLU A 173 14.74 19.40 -0.43
C GLU A 173 13.40 19.81 -1.06
N PRO A 174 12.26 19.59 -0.38
CA PRO A 174 10.91 19.70 -0.96
C PRO A 174 10.47 21.10 -1.41
N ASP A 175 11.15 22.15 -0.94
CA ASP A 175 10.80 23.56 -1.21
C ASP A 175 11.88 24.36 -1.92
N SER A 176 13.15 24.00 -1.76
CA SER A 176 14.28 24.65 -2.45
C SER A 176 14.70 23.89 -3.71
N GLU A 177 14.27 22.63 -3.86
CA GLU A 177 14.73 21.67 -4.88
C GLU A 177 16.25 21.41 -4.87
N VAL A 178 16.96 21.95 -3.86
CA VAL A 178 18.40 21.77 -3.71
C VAL A 178 18.69 20.28 -3.44
N PRO A 179 19.71 19.69 -4.10
CA PRO A 179 20.18 18.36 -3.79
C PRO A 179 20.42 18.12 -2.30
N ALA A 180 19.87 17.03 -1.75
CA ALA A 180 20.13 16.61 -0.37
C ALA A 180 21.49 15.86 -0.29
N VAL A 181 22.57 16.55 -0.68
CA VAL A 181 23.91 15.96 -0.82
C VAL A 181 24.35 15.29 0.47
N GLY A 182 24.90 14.09 0.37
CA GLY A 182 25.39 13.34 1.52
C GLY A 182 24.31 12.63 2.34
N ALA A 183 23.02 12.77 1.99
CA ALA A 183 21.97 11.93 2.56
C ALA A 183 22.21 10.46 2.20
N ARG A 184 21.90 9.56 3.14
CA ARG A 184 21.97 8.11 2.94
C ARG A 184 20.62 7.61 2.46
N VAL A 185 20.62 6.88 1.35
CA VAL A 185 19.45 6.16 0.85
C VAL A 185 19.64 4.68 1.12
N SER A 186 18.71 4.06 1.83
CA SER A 186 18.72 2.63 2.15
C SER A 186 17.51 1.93 1.57
N LEU A 187 17.73 0.76 0.98
CA LEU A 187 16.70 -0.18 0.56
C LEU A 187 16.84 -1.46 1.38
N VAL A 188 15.76 -1.84 2.05
CA VAL A 188 15.64 -3.11 2.77
C VAL A 188 14.67 -4.01 2.02
N TRP A 189 15.10 -5.21 1.64
CA TRP A 189 14.24 -6.19 0.96
C TRP A 189 14.49 -7.61 1.45
N TYR A 190 13.61 -8.54 1.08
CA TYR A 190 13.78 -9.96 1.34
C TYR A 190 13.96 -10.69 0.01
N ASP A 191 14.82 -11.71 -0.01
CA ASP A 191 14.94 -12.58 -1.18
C ASP A 191 13.55 -13.22 -1.47
N PRO A 192 13.16 -13.42 -2.75
CA PRO A 192 11.86 -13.99 -3.10
C PRO A 192 11.70 -15.42 -2.57
N ASP A 193 10.47 -15.87 -2.27
CA ASP A 193 10.20 -17.25 -1.84
C ASP A 193 10.69 -18.24 -2.90
N PRO A 194 11.35 -19.33 -2.49
CA PRO A 194 11.75 -20.36 -3.45
C PRO A 194 10.49 -20.90 -4.15
N PRO A 195 10.63 -21.41 -5.38
CA PRO A 195 9.53 -22.04 -6.09
C PRO A 195 8.83 -23.09 -5.23
N LEU A 196 7.52 -23.27 -5.44
CA LEU A 196 6.75 -24.31 -4.76
C LEU A 196 7.40 -25.68 -4.98
N ILE A 197 7.59 -26.44 -3.91
CA ILE A 197 8.03 -27.83 -3.99
C ILE A 197 6.78 -28.69 -3.89
N SER A 198 6.42 -29.40 -4.96
CA SER A 198 5.21 -30.24 -5.03
C SER A 198 3.91 -29.49 -4.65
N GLY A 199 3.80 -28.21 -5.02
CA GLY A 199 2.62 -27.38 -4.72
C GLY A 199 2.57 -26.84 -3.28
N VAL A 200 3.57 -27.13 -2.44
CA VAL A 200 3.64 -26.64 -1.07
C VAL A 200 4.55 -25.41 -0.99
N PRO A 201 4.07 -24.27 -0.46
CA PRO A 201 4.91 -23.09 -0.25
C PRO A 201 5.91 -23.33 0.88
N VAL A 202 7.20 -23.24 0.54
CA VAL A 202 8.30 -23.37 1.51
C VAL A 202 8.63 -21.98 2.07
N LYS A 203 8.17 -21.69 3.28
CA LYS A 203 8.52 -20.44 3.98
C LYS A 203 9.83 -20.63 4.74
N ILE A 204 10.88 -19.99 4.26
CA ILE A 204 12.17 -19.94 4.94
C ILE A 204 12.24 -18.63 5.73
N LYS A 205 12.74 -18.67 6.97
CA LYS A 205 13.06 -17.45 7.72
C LYS A 205 14.24 -16.76 7.04
N LYS A 206 13.98 -15.68 6.31
CA LYS A 206 14.99 -14.95 5.54
C LYS A 206 15.53 -13.77 6.33
N ALA A 207 16.85 -13.59 6.26
CA ALA A 207 17.47 -12.35 6.72
C ALA A 207 17.11 -11.21 5.75
N PRO A 208 16.80 -10.00 6.26
CA PRO A 208 16.64 -8.85 5.39
C PRO A 208 17.98 -8.53 4.71
N ARG A 209 17.91 -8.19 3.43
CA ARG A 209 19.02 -7.64 2.66
C ARG A 209 18.95 -6.11 2.73
N VAL A 210 20.12 -5.47 2.80
CA VAL A 210 20.23 -4.01 2.83
C VAL A 210 21.21 -3.54 1.76
N ARG A 211 20.82 -2.50 1.02
CA ARG A 211 21.69 -1.75 0.11
C ARG A 211 21.58 -0.28 0.43
N GLU A 212 22.73 0.37 0.44
CA GLU A 212 22.83 1.79 0.72
C GLU A 212 23.58 2.50 -0.39
N ALA A 213 23.19 3.74 -0.63
CA ALA A 213 23.87 4.70 -1.47
C ALA A 213 23.92 6.05 -0.74
N THR A 214 24.88 6.88 -1.11
CA THR A 214 24.93 8.28 -0.66
C THR A 214 24.53 9.16 -1.83
N VAL A 215 23.74 10.20 -1.55
CA VAL A 215 23.32 11.19 -2.56
C VAL A 215 24.52 12.02 -2.99
N GLY A 216 24.77 12.06 -4.31
CA GLY A 216 25.85 12.84 -4.93
C GLY A 216 25.56 14.34 -5.00
N GLU A 217 26.52 15.10 -5.52
CA GLU A 217 26.42 16.56 -5.67
C GLU A 217 25.30 16.99 -6.64
N ASP A 218 25.02 16.16 -7.65
CA ASP A 218 23.93 16.34 -8.59
C ASP A 218 22.56 15.90 -8.03
N GLY A 219 22.50 15.51 -6.75
CA GLY A 219 21.31 15.02 -6.06
C GLY A 219 20.92 13.60 -6.42
N THR A 220 21.72 12.88 -7.20
CA THR A 220 21.40 11.51 -7.62
C THR A 220 21.86 10.46 -6.61
N TYR A 221 21.12 9.36 -6.53
CA TYR A 221 21.55 8.14 -5.85
C TYR A 221 21.35 6.93 -6.77
N ARG A 222 22.17 5.90 -6.57
CA ARG A 222 22.12 4.65 -7.36
C ARG A 222 22.38 3.45 -6.45
N LEU A 223 21.37 2.60 -6.28
CA LEU A 223 21.45 1.34 -5.56
C LEU A 223 21.64 0.20 -6.58
N CYS A 224 22.89 -0.23 -6.74
CA CYS A 224 23.28 -1.29 -7.66
C CYS A 224 23.34 -2.67 -6.98
N GLY A 225 23.24 -3.74 -7.76
CA GLY A 225 23.36 -5.10 -7.25
C GLY A 225 22.03 -5.61 -6.68
N LEU A 226 20.92 -5.22 -7.29
CA LEU A 226 19.57 -5.66 -6.92
C LEU A 226 19.12 -6.81 -7.84
N PRO A 227 18.24 -7.70 -7.36
CA PRO A 227 17.57 -8.66 -8.24
C PRO A 227 16.70 -7.96 -9.30
N GLU A 228 16.31 -8.67 -10.35
CA GLU A 228 15.33 -8.16 -11.35
C GLU A 228 13.90 -8.09 -10.79
N LYS A 229 13.64 -8.88 -9.73
CA LYS A 229 12.35 -8.93 -9.04
C LYS A 229 12.55 -8.82 -7.55
N TYR A 230 11.97 -7.81 -6.92
CA TYR A 230 12.01 -7.61 -5.48
C TYR A 230 10.87 -6.71 -5.01
N GLU A 231 10.55 -6.81 -3.72
CA GLU A 231 9.74 -5.84 -3.01
C GLU A 231 10.52 -5.42 -1.76
N GLY A 232 10.63 -4.12 -1.52
CA GLY A 232 11.39 -3.58 -0.41
C GLY A 232 10.90 -2.23 0.08
N LYS A 233 11.46 -1.80 1.21
CA LYS A 233 11.24 -0.49 1.81
C LYS A 233 12.45 0.40 1.56
N LEU A 234 12.20 1.54 0.90
CA LEU A 234 13.19 2.56 0.58
C LEU A 234 13.03 3.75 1.53
N GLN A 235 14.15 4.26 2.05
CA GLN A 235 14.16 5.46 2.88
C GLN A 235 15.39 6.32 2.55
N ALA A 236 15.23 7.65 2.59
CA ALA A 236 16.35 8.57 2.63
C ALA A 236 16.46 9.23 4.01
N GLN A 237 17.68 9.35 4.52
CA GLN A 237 18.00 9.94 5.81
C GLN A 237 19.13 10.95 5.67
N ARG A 238 18.94 12.15 6.21
CA ARG A 238 19.98 13.18 6.23
C ARG A 238 20.89 13.02 7.44
N LYS A 239 22.11 13.57 7.34
CA LYS A 239 23.09 13.56 8.44
C LYS A 239 22.75 14.54 9.56
N ASP A 240 22.14 15.67 9.22
CA ASP A 240 21.67 16.73 10.14
C ASP A 240 20.29 16.43 10.74
N GLY A 241 19.75 15.23 10.48
CA GLY A 241 18.43 14.80 10.94
C GLY A 241 17.35 15.02 9.89
N GLY A 242 16.30 14.22 9.99
CA GLY A 242 15.22 14.17 9.01
C GLY A 242 15.33 12.93 8.15
N ALA A 243 14.19 12.28 7.94
CA ALA A 243 14.08 11.09 7.14
C ALA A 243 12.76 11.12 6.37
N THR A 244 12.75 10.48 5.22
CA THR A 244 11.50 10.16 4.53
C THR A 244 10.74 9.11 5.30
N ALA A 245 9.45 8.97 5.00
CA ALA A 245 8.76 7.73 5.31
C ALA A 245 9.40 6.52 4.59
N GLU A 246 9.14 5.32 5.08
CA GLU A 246 9.50 4.09 4.38
C GLU A 246 8.56 3.90 3.18
N VAL A 247 9.10 4.03 1.97
CA VAL A 247 8.35 3.89 0.72
C VAL A 247 8.46 2.45 0.24
N THR A 248 7.33 1.78 0.03
CA THR A 248 7.35 0.47 -0.64
C THR A 248 7.71 0.64 -2.11
N ILE A 249 8.73 -0.10 -2.56
CA ILE A 249 9.15 -0.20 -3.95
C ILE A 249 9.03 -1.65 -4.38
N THR A 250 8.33 -1.87 -5.49
CA THR A 250 8.14 -3.19 -6.08
C THR A 250 8.68 -3.16 -7.50
N GLN A 251 9.59 -4.08 -7.80
CA GLN A 251 10.05 -4.39 -9.15
C GLN A 251 9.52 -5.78 -9.51
N GLU A 252 8.66 -5.87 -10.51
CA GLU A 252 8.10 -7.14 -10.95
C GLU A 252 8.97 -7.86 -11.99
N GLY A 253 9.86 -7.11 -12.65
CA GLY A 253 10.86 -7.57 -13.62
C GLY A 253 11.62 -6.39 -14.23
N GLY A 254 12.76 -6.64 -14.88
CA GLY A 254 13.57 -5.60 -15.54
C GLY A 254 14.80 -5.17 -14.73
N LEU A 255 15.58 -4.26 -15.31
CA LEU A 255 16.91 -3.89 -14.80
C LEU A 255 16.93 -2.54 -14.09
N LEU A 256 15.93 -1.69 -14.31
CA LEU A 256 15.92 -0.32 -13.78
C LEU A 256 14.59 0.00 -13.11
N ALA A 257 14.68 0.42 -11.85
CA ALA A 257 13.61 1.03 -11.09
C ALA A 257 13.93 2.51 -10.87
N LEU A 258 12.93 3.38 -10.94
CA LEU A 258 13.09 4.82 -10.72
C LEU A 258 12.28 5.30 -9.52
N ARG A 259 12.92 6.01 -8.60
CA ARG A 259 12.22 6.66 -7.48
C ARG A 259 12.94 7.93 -7.03
N SER A 260 12.33 9.08 -7.27
CA SER A 260 12.74 10.32 -6.60
C SER A 260 12.05 10.45 -5.24
N MET A 261 12.74 11.12 -4.31
CA MET A 261 12.23 11.45 -2.99
C MET A 261 12.62 12.89 -2.63
N SER A 262 11.96 13.48 -1.65
CA SER A 262 12.45 14.69 -1.00
C SER A 262 12.53 14.50 0.52
N VAL A 263 13.52 15.15 1.12
CA VAL A 263 13.76 15.06 2.55
C VAL A 263 14.14 16.43 3.09
N ALA A 264 13.34 16.92 4.04
CA ALA A 264 13.61 18.14 4.77
C ALA A 264 14.45 17.84 6.03
N PRO A 265 15.23 18.81 6.53
CA PRO A 265 15.79 18.76 7.88
C PRO A 265 14.69 18.53 8.92
N LEU A 266 15.00 17.79 9.98
CA LEU A 266 14.04 17.53 11.05
C LEU A 266 13.75 18.81 11.84
N THR A 267 12.49 19.24 11.81
CA THR A 267 11.96 20.26 12.71
C THR A 267 11.01 19.61 13.71
N VAL A 268 11.33 19.74 14.99
CA VAL A 268 10.56 19.15 16.09
C VAL A 268 9.95 20.22 16.96
N ALA A 269 8.71 19.99 17.39
CA ALA A 269 8.08 20.74 18.46
C ALA A 269 8.05 19.91 19.74
N ALA A 270 8.25 20.55 20.88
CA ALA A 270 8.03 19.93 22.18
C ALA A 270 6.54 19.66 22.39
N GLY A 271 6.22 18.44 22.82
CA GLY A 271 4.89 17.97 23.17
C GLY A 271 4.93 17.17 24.46
N LYS A 272 3.75 16.68 24.87
CA LYS A 272 3.60 15.73 25.98
C LYS A 272 2.70 14.60 25.50
N ASP A 273 3.04 13.37 25.86
CA ASP A 273 2.13 12.23 25.62
C ASP A 273 0.93 12.26 26.58
N SER A 274 0.00 11.31 26.43
CA SER A 274 -1.18 11.17 27.29
C SER A 274 -0.85 10.93 28.77
N ALA A 275 0.39 10.57 29.09
CA ALA A 275 0.91 10.40 30.45
C ALA A 275 1.69 11.63 30.95
N GLY A 276 1.73 12.72 30.17
CA GLY A 276 2.42 13.97 30.52
C GLY A 276 3.93 13.94 30.28
N LYS A 277 4.49 12.86 29.69
CA LYS A 277 5.91 12.72 29.42
C LYS A 277 6.32 13.59 28.22
N PRO A 278 7.44 14.33 28.30
CA PRO A 278 7.93 15.11 27.17
C PRO A 278 8.15 14.23 25.94
N THR A 279 7.59 14.63 24.82
CA THR A 279 7.79 13.99 23.51
C THR A 279 8.19 15.06 22.50
N SER A 280 8.98 14.68 21.49
CA SER A 280 9.24 15.52 20.33
C SER A 280 8.43 15.00 19.16
N VAL A 281 7.75 15.90 18.47
CA VAL A 281 6.88 15.55 17.34
C VAL A 281 7.34 16.33 16.12
N ALA A 282 7.53 15.64 14.99
CA ALA A 282 7.87 16.29 13.75
C ALA A 282 6.71 17.19 13.30
N LYS A 283 7.00 18.45 12.96
CA LYS A 283 6.03 19.44 12.50
C LYS A 283 6.51 20.13 11.23
N GLY A 284 5.60 20.78 10.53
CA GLY A 284 5.93 21.68 9.42
C GLY A 284 4.74 22.52 8.98
N ALA A 285 4.85 23.18 7.84
CA ALA A 285 3.78 24.00 7.26
C ALA A 285 3.06 23.33 6.09
N ALA A 286 3.42 22.10 5.73
CA ALA A 286 2.82 21.41 4.59
C ALA A 286 1.41 20.93 4.92
N ARG A 287 0.63 20.72 3.86
CA ARG A 287 -0.78 20.34 3.91
C ARG A 287 -1.07 19.26 2.88
N VAL A 288 -1.94 18.32 3.23
CA VAL A 288 -2.53 17.37 2.27
C VAL A 288 -4.05 17.45 2.34
N ILE A 289 -4.66 17.47 1.16
CA ILE A 289 -6.10 17.42 0.95
C ILE A 289 -6.36 16.17 0.13
N GLY A 290 -7.38 15.40 0.47
CA GLY A 290 -7.65 14.20 -0.29
C GLY A 290 -9.04 13.65 -0.11
N ARG A 291 -9.32 12.57 -0.84
CA ARG A 291 -10.58 11.84 -0.77
C ARG A 291 -10.31 10.35 -0.60
N VAL A 292 -11.05 9.72 0.32
CA VAL A 292 -10.99 8.28 0.56
C VAL A 292 -12.22 7.61 -0.04
N VAL A 293 -11.98 6.57 -0.83
CA VAL A 293 -13.02 5.75 -1.47
C VAL A 293 -12.80 4.27 -1.20
N ASN A 294 -13.86 3.47 -1.30
CA ASN A 294 -13.74 2.02 -1.32
C ASN A 294 -13.43 1.50 -2.74
N ASN A 295 -13.31 0.18 -2.89
CA ASN A 295 -13.04 -0.47 -4.18
C ASN A 295 -14.16 -0.33 -5.23
N ARG A 296 -15.35 0.16 -4.85
CA ARG A 296 -16.46 0.48 -5.76
C ARG A 296 -16.55 1.98 -6.07
N GLY A 297 -15.58 2.78 -5.59
CA GLY A 297 -15.54 4.23 -5.79
C GLY A 297 -16.45 5.03 -4.86
N ALA A 298 -17.20 4.39 -3.95
CA ALA A 298 -18.05 5.09 -2.99
C ALA A 298 -17.18 5.74 -1.88
N PRO A 299 -17.53 6.95 -1.42
CA PRO A 299 -16.78 7.61 -0.35
C PRO A 299 -16.83 6.81 0.95
N VAL A 300 -15.74 6.85 1.71
CA VAL A 300 -15.67 6.26 3.05
C VAL A 300 -15.65 7.40 4.06
N GLU A 301 -16.73 7.53 4.82
CA GLU A 301 -16.85 8.47 5.94
C GLU A 301 -16.19 7.92 7.20
N ASN A 302 -15.76 8.79 8.13
CA ASN A 302 -15.21 8.43 9.44
C ASN A 302 -13.95 7.55 9.39
N ALA A 303 -13.31 7.41 8.22
CA ALA A 303 -11.99 6.83 8.11
C ALA A 303 -10.97 7.78 8.75
N ARG A 304 -10.14 7.24 9.64
CA ARG A 304 -9.06 7.98 10.29
C ARG A 304 -7.84 7.99 9.37
N VAL A 305 -7.42 9.19 8.98
CA VAL A 305 -6.21 9.46 8.21
C VAL A 305 -5.15 10.01 9.16
N THR A 306 -3.97 9.41 9.18
CA THR A 306 -2.85 9.83 10.05
C THR A 306 -1.55 9.92 9.28
N LEU A 307 -0.66 10.81 9.72
CA LEU A 307 0.74 10.80 9.29
C LEU A 307 1.63 10.34 10.45
N ASN A 308 2.27 9.17 10.28
CA ASN A 308 3.07 8.56 11.33
C ASN A 308 4.24 9.48 11.75
N GLY A 309 4.55 9.54 13.05
CA GLY A 309 5.64 10.37 13.58
C GLY A 309 5.31 11.85 13.84
N THR A 310 4.10 12.33 13.48
CA THR A 310 3.71 13.75 13.61
C THR A 310 2.51 13.99 14.51
N GLY A 311 1.82 12.93 14.96
CA GLY A 311 0.55 13.03 15.69
C GLY A 311 -0.61 13.62 14.89
N ALA A 312 -0.39 14.06 13.64
CA ALA A 312 -1.42 14.63 12.79
C ALA A 312 -2.44 13.57 12.41
N ALA A 313 -3.72 13.86 12.67
CA ALA A 313 -4.84 12.97 12.41
C ALA A 313 -6.07 13.77 11.99
N ALA A 314 -6.85 13.20 11.06
CA ALA A 314 -8.12 13.73 10.63
C ALA A 314 -9.11 12.58 10.39
N LEU A 315 -10.40 12.88 10.47
CA LEU A 315 -11.46 11.99 10.01
C LEU A 315 -11.97 12.46 8.65
N THR A 316 -12.24 11.52 7.76
CA THR A 316 -12.93 11.78 6.50
C THR A 316 -14.38 12.18 6.75
N ARG A 317 -14.87 13.14 5.98
CA ARG A 317 -16.26 13.60 5.99
C ARG A 317 -17.17 12.63 5.23
N ALA A 318 -18.49 12.88 5.24
CA ALA A 318 -19.49 12.08 4.52
C ALA A 318 -19.19 11.90 3.01
N ASN A 319 -18.58 12.90 2.38
CA ASN A 319 -18.16 12.84 0.98
C ASN A 319 -16.80 12.14 0.76
N GLY A 320 -16.18 11.60 1.81
CA GLY A 320 -14.88 10.96 1.83
C GLY A 320 -13.69 11.91 1.93
N GLU A 321 -13.92 13.23 1.95
CA GLU A 321 -12.82 14.21 1.94
C GLU A 321 -12.17 14.37 3.31
N PHE A 322 -10.86 14.58 3.31
CA PHE A 322 -10.07 14.90 4.50
C PHE A 322 -9.07 16.03 4.23
N VAL A 323 -8.61 16.63 5.32
CA VAL A 323 -7.53 17.61 5.33
C VAL A 323 -6.61 17.27 6.49
N LEU A 324 -5.31 17.18 6.23
CA LEU A 324 -4.28 17.18 7.26
C LEU A 324 -3.38 18.39 7.05
N ASP A 325 -3.14 19.14 8.13
CA ASP A 325 -2.35 20.36 8.16
C ASP A 325 -1.14 20.19 9.09
N SER A 326 -0.25 21.19 9.09
CA SER A 326 0.92 21.25 9.97
C SER A 326 1.91 20.09 9.80
N LEU A 327 2.03 19.60 8.57
CA LEU A 327 2.83 18.42 8.25
C LEU A 327 4.29 18.81 7.91
N PRO A 328 5.28 17.96 8.24
CA PRO A 328 6.62 18.10 7.73
C PRO A 328 6.59 17.96 6.19
N ALA A 329 7.34 18.82 5.51
CA ALA A 329 7.58 18.68 4.08
C ALA A 329 8.47 17.46 3.81
N GLY A 330 8.41 16.93 2.59
CA GLY A 330 9.18 15.76 2.18
C GLY A 330 8.32 14.63 1.61
N THR A 331 8.97 13.53 1.25
CA THR A 331 8.32 12.24 1.00
C THR A 331 7.84 11.64 2.31
N GLN A 332 6.51 11.60 2.48
CA GLN A 332 5.82 11.13 3.67
C GLN A 332 4.87 9.98 3.35
N ALA A 333 4.34 9.29 4.36
CA ALA A 333 3.36 8.22 4.18
C ALA A 333 2.16 8.42 5.11
N ILE A 334 0.98 8.61 4.49
CA ILE A 334 -0.28 8.66 5.22
C ILE A 334 -0.84 7.25 5.38
N THR A 335 -1.39 6.96 6.55
CA THR A 335 -2.10 5.71 6.83
C THR A 335 -3.58 6.01 6.98
N VAL A 336 -4.43 5.28 6.26
CA VAL A 336 -5.89 5.37 6.36
C VAL A 336 -6.44 4.10 6.98
N ARG A 337 -7.20 4.25 8.06
CA ARG A 337 -7.83 3.14 8.80
C ARG A 337 -9.32 3.39 8.95
N HIS A 338 -10.11 2.36 8.70
CA HIS A 338 -11.55 2.33 8.97
C HIS A 338 -11.95 0.92 9.39
N LEU A 339 -12.95 0.79 10.25
CA LEU A 339 -13.47 -0.51 10.67
C LEU A 339 -14.00 -1.29 9.45
N GLY A 340 -13.72 -2.60 9.42
CA GLY A 340 -14.10 -3.47 8.32
C GLY A 340 -13.24 -3.34 7.06
N TYR A 341 -12.23 -2.46 7.02
CA TYR A 341 -11.29 -2.37 5.90
C TYR A 341 -9.87 -2.70 6.32
N ALA A 342 -9.11 -3.34 5.42
CA ALA A 342 -7.67 -3.41 5.59
C ALA A 342 -7.07 -1.99 5.54
N PRO A 343 -6.10 -1.64 6.43
CA PRO A 343 -5.48 -0.33 6.43
C PRO A 343 -4.70 -0.10 5.14
N THR A 344 -4.81 1.10 4.59
CA THR A 344 -4.06 1.49 3.38
C THR A 344 -2.97 2.48 3.79
N GLU A 345 -1.73 2.20 3.39
CA GLU A 345 -0.62 3.16 3.44
C GLU A 345 -0.43 3.79 2.06
N LYS A 346 -0.30 5.11 2.00
CA LYS A 346 -0.12 5.86 0.76
C LYS A 346 1.02 6.85 0.91
N THR A 347 2.03 6.73 0.05
CA THR A 347 3.11 7.72 -0.03
C THR A 347 2.61 9.00 -0.69
N VAL A 348 2.98 10.14 -0.11
CA VAL A 348 2.63 11.48 -0.57
C VAL A 348 3.87 12.36 -0.57
N GLU A 349 3.96 13.27 -1.52
CA GLU A 349 5.01 14.28 -1.61
C GLU A 349 4.46 15.59 -1.07
N LEU A 350 5.05 16.10 0.02
CA LEU A 350 4.55 17.28 0.73
C LEU A 350 5.52 18.46 0.56
N SER A 351 4.97 19.63 0.23
CA SER A 351 5.68 20.91 0.15
C SER A 351 4.93 21.96 0.97
N SER A 352 5.63 22.97 1.47
CA SER A 352 5.00 24.12 2.12
C SER A 352 4.40 25.12 1.13
N ARG A 353 4.79 25.04 -0.16
CA ARG A 353 4.39 25.98 -1.21
C ARG A 353 2.96 25.76 -1.71
N ALA A 354 2.50 24.51 -1.70
CA ALA A 354 1.16 24.15 -2.15
C ALA A 354 0.64 22.88 -1.45
N PRO A 355 -0.66 22.79 -1.14
CA PRO A 355 -1.24 21.57 -0.60
C PRO A 355 -1.16 20.40 -1.59
N ALA A 356 -0.68 19.25 -1.11
CA ALA A 356 -0.72 18.02 -1.87
C ALA A 356 -2.16 17.52 -2.03
N ARG A 357 -2.48 16.96 -3.20
CA ARG A 357 -3.78 16.35 -3.49
C ARG A 357 -3.61 14.84 -3.66
N VAL A 358 -4.41 14.06 -2.95
CA VAL A 358 -4.30 12.59 -3.00
C VAL A 358 -5.67 11.91 -2.94
N ASP A 359 -5.86 10.93 -3.82
CA ASP A 359 -6.96 9.99 -3.73
C ASP A 359 -6.47 8.68 -3.12
N VAL A 360 -7.19 8.19 -2.12
CA VAL A 360 -6.85 6.95 -1.42
C VAL A 360 -8.00 5.96 -1.58
N GLN A 361 -7.69 4.80 -2.15
CA GLN A 361 -8.60 3.67 -2.19
C GLN A 361 -8.32 2.75 -1.00
N MET A 362 -9.36 2.44 -0.22
CA MET A 362 -9.26 1.50 0.90
C MET A 362 -8.94 0.09 0.39
N GLY A 363 -8.20 -0.66 1.19
CA GLY A 363 -7.98 -2.09 0.98
C GLY A 363 -9.28 -2.88 1.00
N PRO A 364 -9.24 -4.21 0.78
CA PRO A 364 -10.43 -5.04 0.79
C PRO A 364 -11.20 -4.91 2.11
N TYR A 365 -12.53 -4.96 2.02
CA TYR A 365 -13.37 -5.07 3.19
C TYR A 365 -13.09 -6.43 3.85
N VAL A 366 -12.52 -6.42 5.05
CA VAL A 366 -12.33 -7.59 5.88
C VAL A 366 -13.55 -7.64 6.80
N PRO A 367 -14.53 -8.53 6.54
CA PRO A 367 -15.66 -8.66 7.45
C PRO A 367 -15.11 -8.96 8.84
N VAL A 368 -15.40 -8.08 9.79
CA VAL A 368 -15.28 -8.43 11.20
C VAL A 368 -16.25 -9.58 11.37
N LEU A 369 -15.74 -10.78 11.68
CA LEU A 369 -16.63 -11.87 12.06
C LEU A 369 -17.52 -11.34 13.16
N GLU A 370 -18.83 -11.24 12.89
CA GLU A 370 -19.78 -11.08 13.96
C GLU A 370 -19.52 -12.22 14.94
N THR A 371 -19.51 -11.90 16.23
CA THR A 371 -19.41 -12.84 17.34
C THR A 371 -20.45 -14.00 17.26
N ARG A 372 -21.38 -13.98 16.30
CA ARG A 372 -22.35 -15.05 16.03
C ARG A 372 -21.81 -16.32 15.36
N GLU A 373 -20.70 -16.31 14.61
CA GLU A 373 -20.24 -17.56 13.94
C GLU A 373 -19.43 -18.50 14.86
N VAL A 374 -18.85 -17.98 15.94
CA VAL A 374 -18.08 -18.80 16.90
C VAL A 374 -19.02 -19.56 17.84
N VAL A 375 -20.11 -18.92 18.28
CA VAL A 375 -21.11 -19.55 19.16
C VAL A 375 -21.77 -20.74 18.46
N SER A 376 -22.15 -20.60 17.18
CA SER A 376 -22.82 -21.68 16.44
C SER A 376 -21.94 -22.90 16.19
N ARG A 377 -20.63 -22.70 15.92
CA ARG A 377 -19.68 -23.83 15.76
C ARG A 377 -19.35 -24.51 17.08
N GLN A 378 -19.21 -23.73 18.16
CA GLN A 378 -18.91 -24.28 19.48
C GLN A 378 -20.10 -25.09 20.02
N GLU A 379 -21.33 -24.59 19.87
CA GLU A 379 -22.55 -25.33 20.22
C GLU A 379 -22.68 -26.64 19.43
N ALA A 380 -22.51 -26.60 18.11
CA ALA A 380 -22.53 -27.80 17.27
C ALA A 380 -21.41 -28.79 17.63
N GLY A 381 -20.23 -28.29 17.98
CA GLY A 381 -19.11 -29.11 18.42
C GLY A 381 -19.34 -29.76 19.79
N LEU A 382 -20.00 -29.06 20.72
CA LEU A 382 -20.37 -29.58 22.04
C LEU A 382 -21.46 -30.66 21.95
N GLU A 383 -22.41 -30.52 21.03
CA GLU A 383 -23.36 -31.59 20.71
C GLU A 383 -22.62 -32.81 20.14
N ARG A 384 -21.69 -32.61 19.20
CA ARG A 384 -20.92 -33.69 18.55
C ARG A 384 -20.04 -34.48 19.52
N VAL A 385 -19.41 -33.85 20.52
CA VAL A 385 -18.63 -34.56 21.55
C VAL A 385 -19.51 -35.14 22.66
N GLY A 386 -20.83 -35.03 22.54
CA GLY A 386 -21.81 -35.58 23.47
C GLY A 386 -22.00 -34.77 24.75
N TRP A 387 -21.33 -33.62 24.89
CA TRP A 387 -21.40 -32.80 26.12
C TRP A 387 -22.83 -32.29 26.36
N THR A 388 -23.47 -31.74 25.32
CA THR A 388 -24.83 -31.18 25.44
C THR A 388 -25.86 -32.28 25.74
N GLY A 389 -25.71 -33.45 25.13
CA GLY A 389 -26.55 -34.62 25.39
C GLY A 389 -26.42 -35.10 26.84
N ARG A 390 -25.19 -35.22 27.35
CA ARG A 390 -24.93 -35.59 28.75
C ARG A 390 -25.44 -34.54 29.73
N LYS A 391 -25.25 -33.24 29.46
CA LYS A 391 -25.81 -32.16 30.29
C LYS A 391 -27.34 -32.23 30.39
N ARG A 392 -28.02 -32.64 29.32
CA ARG A 392 -29.49 -32.77 29.27
C ARG A 392 -30.00 -34.01 30.01
N GLY A 393 -29.26 -35.12 29.98
CA GLY A 393 -29.67 -36.41 30.51
C GLY A 393 -29.08 -36.80 31.88
N ALA A 394 -28.00 -36.15 32.33
CA ALA A 394 -27.31 -36.52 33.56
C ALA A 394 -27.91 -35.81 34.78
N ALA A 395 -28.63 -36.55 35.63
CA ALA A 395 -29.25 -36.02 36.84
C ALA A 395 -28.24 -35.68 37.98
N THR A 396 -26.96 -36.05 37.85
CA THR A 396 -25.99 -36.03 38.97
C THR A 396 -24.58 -35.49 38.61
N GLY A 397 -24.30 -35.19 37.34
CA GLY A 397 -23.05 -34.57 36.91
C GLY A 397 -23.09 -33.04 37.03
N HIS A 398 -21.95 -32.41 37.29
CA HIS A 398 -21.81 -30.95 37.27
C HIS A 398 -21.18 -30.50 35.96
N PHE A 399 -21.83 -29.56 35.27
CA PHE A 399 -21.41 -29.10 33.94
C PHE A 399 -21.04 -27.63 34.00
N ILE A 400 -19.84 -27.30 33.53
CA ILE A 400 -19.35 -25.93 33.41
C ILE A 400 -19.34 -25.56 31.93
N GLY A 401 -20.26 -24.67 31.55
CA GLY A 401 -20.43 -24.21 30.18
C GLY A 401 -19.49 -23.07 29.79
N PRO A 402 -19.48 -22.68 28.50
CA PRO A 402 -18.66 -21.58 27.99
C PRO A 402 -18.89 -20.26 28.72
N ASP A 403 -20.15 -19.96 29.03
CA ASP A 403 -20.61 -18.78 29.78
C ASP A 403 -20.02 -18.73 31.19
N GLN A 404 -20.00 -19.87 31.88
CA GLN A 404 -19.45 -19.97 33.23
C GLN A 404 -17.92 -19.94 33.23
N ILE A 405 -17.27 -20.50 32.22
CA ILE A 405 -15.81 -20.42 32.06
C ILE A 405 -15.38 -18.96 31.86
N GLU A 406 -16.07 -18.24 30.97
CA GLU A 406 -15.77 -16.84 30.69
C GLU A 406 -16.02 -15.94 31.91
N ALA A 407 -17.13 -16.16 32.63
CA ALA A 407 -17.47 -15.41 33.83
C ALA A 407 -16.43 -15.56 34.96
N ARG A 408 -15.76 -16.73 35.06
CA ARG A 408 -14.79 -17.03 36.11
C ARG A 408 -13.45 -16.30 35.94
N LYS A 409 -13.10 -15.81 34.74
CA LYS A 409 -11.83 -15.10 34.45
C LYS A 409 -10.59 -15.77 35.06
N ALA A 410 -10.55 -17.09 35.00
CA ALA A 410 -9.53 -17.93 35.61
C ALA A 410 -8.14 -17.65 35.02
N THR A 411 -7.12 -17.65 35.88
CA THR A 411 -5.71 -17.52 35.47
C THR A 411 -5.03 -18.88 35.32
N GLN A 412 -5.48 -19.87 36.11
CA GLN A 412 -5.08 -21.27 36.05
C GLN A 412 -6.29 -22.16 35.75
N PHE A 413 -6.09 -23.35 35.21
CA PHE A 413 -7.21 -24.25 34.90
C PHE A 413 -7.95 -24.68 36.17
N THR A 414 -7.22 -24.98 37.24
CA THR A 414 -7.78 -25.41 38.52
C THR A 414 -8.67 -24.35 39.17
N ASP A 415 -8.48 -23.06 38.87
CA ASP A 415 -9.39 -21.97 39.27
C ASP A 415 -10.82 -22.21 38.76
N LEU A 416 -10.95 -22.82 37.57
CA LEU A 416 -12.26 -23.18 36.99
C LEU A 416 -12.97 -24.26 37.80
N LEU A 417 -12.30 -24.98 38.69
CA LEU A 417 -12.86 -26.12 39.42
C LEU A 417 -13.16 -25.82 40.89
N THR A 418 -12.67 -24.70 41.43
CA THR A 418 -12.73 -24.32 42.86
C THR A 418 -14.13 -24.37 43.50
N THR A 419 -15.18 -24.10 42.75
CA THR A 419 -16.58 -24.07 43.22
C THR A 419 -17.40 -25.29 42.77
N THR A 420 -16.74 -26.36 42.34
CA THR A 420 -17.40 -27.49 41.69
C THR A 420 -17.82 -28.57 42.69
N PRO A 421 -19.12 -28.90 42.80
CA PRO A 421 -19.57 -30.03 43.62
C PRO A 421 -18.91 -31.34 43.21
N GLY A 422 -18.58 -32.17 44.19
CA GLY A 422 -18.00 -33.50 43.95
C GLY A 422 -16.47 -33.54 44.08
N ILE A 423 -15.78 -32.42 43.90
CA ILE A 423 -14.32 -32.31 43.99
C ILE A 423 -13.90 -31.13 44.86
N ARG A 424 -12.66 -31.17 45.37
CA ARG A 424 -11.96 -30.06 46.02
C ARG A 424 -10.66 -29.81 45.27
N VAL A 425 -10.25 -28.55 45.25
CA VAL A 425 -8.95 -28.14 44.72
C VAL A 425 -8.11 -27.71 45.92
N GLU A 426 -7.02 -28.43 46.18
CA GLU A 426 -6.14 -28.23 47.33
C GLU A 426 -4.68 -28.14 46.85
N GLY A 427 -3.91 -27.20 47.40
CA GLY A 427 -2.51 -27.00 47.02
C GLY A 427 -1.95 -25.66 47.50
N SER A 428 -0.63 -25.51 47.41
CA SER A 428 0.10 -24.27 47.74
C SER A 428 1.25 -24.07 46.74
N MET A 429 1.63 -22.81 46.50
CA MET A 429 2.72 -22.41 45.59
C MET A 429 2.60 -22.97 44.15
N GLY A 430 1.40 -22.95 43.57
CA GLY A 430 1.18 -23.34 42.16
C GLY A 430 1.14 -24.85 41.89
N ARG A 431 1.22 -25.69 42.93
CA ARG A 431 1.06 -27.15 42.82
C ARG A 431 -0.33 -27.54 43.31
N MET A 432 -1.33 -27.27 42.48
CA MET A 432 -2.72 -27.59 42.77
C MET A 432 -3.02 -29.06 42.49
N SER A 433 -3.84 -29.67 43.33
CA SER A 433 -4.31 -31.05 43.20
C SER A 433 -5.84 -31.10 43.32
N ILE A 434 -6.46 -32.03 42.59
CA ILE A 434 -7.90 -32.23 42.62
C ILE A 434 -8.19 -33.49 43.41
N THR A 435 -8.95 -33.37 44.48
CA THR A 435 -9.34 -34.49 45.35
C THR A 435 -10.86 -34.66 45.36
N PRO A 436 -11.40 -35.87 45.53
CA PRO A 436 -12.85 -36.03 45.59
C PRO A 436 -13.39 -35.56 46.95
N THR A 437 -14.59 -34.96 46.95
CA THR A 437 -15.24 -34.52 48.19
C THR A 437 -15.73 -35.67 49.06
N ARG A 438 -16.01 -36.82 48.44
CA ARG A 438 -16.46 -38.06 49.07
C ARG A 438 -15.39 -39.12 48.84
N SER A 439 -14.80 -39.61 49.93
CA SER A 439 -13.80 -40.68 49.92
C SER A 439 -14.20 -41.75 50.92
N VAL A 440 -14.66 -42.91 50.47
CA VAL A 440 -14.87 -44.06 51.34
C VAL A 440 -13.49 -44.65 51.68
N GLY A 441 -13.10 -44.63 52.96
CA GLY A 441 -11.83 -45.22 53.41
C GLY A 441 -10.55 -44.41 53.16
N GLY A 442 -10.65 -43.11 52.86
CA GLY A 442 -9.49 -42.19 52.79
C GLY A 442 -8.59 -42.33 51.55
N ARG A 443 -8.97 -43.15 50.55
CA ARG A 443 -8.25 -43.34 49.28
C ARG A 443 -9.10 -42.91 48.08
N GLY A 444 -9.63 -41.69 48.11
CA GLY A 444 -10.36 -41.13 46.98
C GLY A 444 -9.44 -40.84 45.79
N CYS A 445 -9.91 -41.11 44.58
CA CYS A 445 -9.19 -40.85 43.33
C CYS A 445 -10.01 -39.93 42.40
N VAL A 446 -9.32 -39.14 41.60
CA VAL A 446 -9.90 -38.33 40.52
C VAL A 446 -9.24 -38.71 39.21
N ASN A 447 -10.04 -39.04 38.20
CA ASN A 447 -9.57 -39.27 36.84
C ASN A 447 -9.83 -38.01 36.01
N VAL A 448 -8.79 -37.49 35.37
CA VAL A 448 -8.93 -36.37 34.44
C VAL A 448 -8.94 -36.92 33.02
N PHE A 449 -9.90 -36.47 32.20
CA PHE A 449 -9.99 -36.77 30.79
C PHE A 449 -9.90 -35.48 30.00
N ILE A 450 -9.11 -35.47 28.93
CA ILE A 450 -8.97 -34.33 28.03
C ILE A 450 -9.32 -34.82 26.64
N ASP A 451 -10.38 -34.24 26.08
CA ASP A 451 -10.91 -34.61 24.76
C ASP A 451 -11.22 -36.11 24.62
N GLY A 452 -11.74 -36.71 25.70
CA GLY A 452 -12.10 -38.13 25.78
C GLY A 452 -10.92 -39.06 26.08
N SER A 453 -9.69 -38.56 26.12
CA SER A 453 -8.50 -39.35 26.47
C SER A 453 -8.15 -39.19 27.94
N ARG A 454 -7.86 -40.27 28.65
CA ARG A 454 -7.44 -40.22 30.06
C ARG A 454 -6.08 -39.54 30.16
N TRP A 455 -6.02 -38.44 30.91
CA TRP A 455 -4.79 -37.75 31.24
C TRP A 455 -4.23 -38.30 32.54
N GLN A 456 -2.93 -38.57 32.55
CA GLN A 456 -2.22 -39.08 33.71
C GLN A 456 -1.38 -37.96 34.31
N GLN A 457 -1.58 -37.72 35.60
CA GLN A 457 -0.79 -36.76 36.35
C GLN A 457 0.59 -37.35 36.65
N LEU A 458 1.65 -36.66 36.24
CA LEU A 458 3.04 -37.04 36.52
C LEU A 458 3.53 -36.34 37.81
N GLU A 459 3.26 -35.03 37.94
CA GLU A 459 3.50 -34.25 39.16
C GLU A 459 2.30 -33.38 39.57
N ALA A 460 2.28 -32.95 40.85
CA ALA A 460 1.31 -31.98 41.36
C ALA A 460 1.45 -30.62 40.66
N GLY A 461 0.38 -30.14 40.02
CA GLY A 461 0.35 -28.89 39.25
C GLY A 461 0.45 -29.03 37.73
N ASP A 462 0.81 -30.20 37.19
CA ASP A 462 1.04 -30.39 35.74
C ASP A 462 -0.19 -30.11 34.88
N LEU A 463 -1.39 -30.24 35.45
CA LEU A 463 -2.64 -30.00 34.73
C LEU A 463 -2.79 -28.52 34.32
N ASP A 464 -2.36 -27.59 35.17
CA ASP A 464 -2.39 -26.15 34.89
C ASP A 464 -1.37 -25.73 33.82
N ALA A 465 -0.31 -26.51 33.66
CA ALA A 465 0.66 -26.34 32.57
C ALA A 465 0.18 -26.98 31.25
N PHE A 466 -0.63 -28.04 31.34
CA PHE A 466 -1.08 -28.80 30.17
C PHE A 466 -2.33 -28.21 29.49
N VAL A 467 -3.29 -27.70 30.27
CA VAL A 467 -4.50 -27.03 29.74
C VAL A 467 -4.60 -25.62 30.28
N ARG A 468 -4.69 -24.62 29.39
CA ARG A 468 -4.94 -23.24 29.82
C ARG A 468 -6.44 -22.91 29.82
N PRO A 469 -6.92 -22.02 30.71
CA PRO A 469 -8.34 -21.64 30.77
C PRO A 469 -8.92 -21.16 29.43
N ASN A 470 -8.12 -20.44 28.64
CA ASN A 470 -8.54 -19.93 27.33
C ASN A 470 -8.67 -21.01 26.24
N GLU A 471 -8.15 -22.22 26.49
CA GLU A 471 -8.22 -23.39 25.59
C GLU A 471 -9.42 -24.30 25.92
N VAL A 472 -10.09 -24.12 27.07
CA VAL A 472 -11.23 -24.94 27.50
C VAL A 472 -12.52 -24.47 26.82
N ALA A 473 -13.28 -25.41 26.27
CA ALA A 473 -14.61 -25.18 25.70
C ALA A 473 -15.74 -25.52 26.69
N ALA A 474 -15.61 -26.63 27.43
CA ALA A 474 -16.56 -27.03 28.47
C ALA A 474 -15.93 -28.07 29.43
N ILE A 475 -16.51 -28.21 30.62
CA ILE A 475 -16.09 -29.20 31.63
C ILE A 475 -17.30 -30.01 32.11
N GLU A 476 -17.08 -31.30 32.40
CA GLU A 476 -18.02 -32.18 33.09
C GLU A 476 -17.33 -32.77 34.33
N VAL A 477 -18.00 -32.75 35.49
CA VAL A 477 -17.49 -33.34 36.72
C VAL A 477 -18.48 -34.33 37.29
N TYR A 478 -18.00 -35.54 37.57
CA TYR A 478 -18.80 -36.64 38.09
C TYR A 478 -18.21 -37.10 39.43
N PRO A 479 -18.95 -37.03 40.55
CA PRO A 479 -18.44 -37.37 41.89
C PRO A 479 -18.18 -38.86 42.15
N GLY A 480 -18.45 -39.76 41.19
CA GLY A 480 -18.35 -41.23 41.31
C GLY A 480 -19.70 -41.95 41.27
N GLY A 481 -19.70 -43.26 40.98
CA GLY A 481 -20.89 -44.14 40.98
C GLY A 481 -21.62 -44.31 39.63
N GLY A 482 -22.72 -45.08 39.63
CA GLY A 482 -23.43 -45.60 38.45
C GLY A 482 -24.15 -44.59 37.54
N SER A 483 -23.91 -43.29 37.72
CA SER A 483 -24.43 -42.21 36.87
C SER A 483 -23.36 -41.55 35.99
N MET A 484 -22.11 -42.00 36.12
CA MET A 484 -21.02 -41.61 35.22
C MET A 484 -21.16 -42.34 33.87
N PRO A 485 -21.01 -41.64 32.73
CA PRO A 485 -20.98 -42.27 31.41
C PRO A 485 -19.92 -43.39 31.34
N VAL A 486 -20.26 -44.49 30.68
CA VAL A 486 -19.41 -45.70 30.61
C VAL A 486 -18.02 -45.40 30.04
N GLU A 487 -17.90 -44.41 29.15
CA GLU A 487 -16.63 -43.98 28.56
C GLU A 487 -15.64 -43.34 29.56
N PHE A 488 -16.12 -42.90 30.72
CA PHE A 488 -15.29 -42.28 31.76
C PHE A 488 -15.13 -43.15 33.01
N GLN A 489 -15.81 -44.30 33.05
CA GLN A 489 -15.66 -45.27 34.13
C GLN A 489 -14.27 -45.91 34.06
N SER A 490 -13.65 -46.12 35.23
CA SER A 490 -12.37 -46.82 35.34
C SER A 490 -12.54 -48.14 36.07
N ALA A 491 -11.88 -49.19 35.60
CA ALA A 491 -11.86 -50.48 36.28
C ALA A 491 -11.15 -50.33 37.65
N GLY A 492 -11.83 -50.68 38.75
CA GLY A 492 -11.20 -50.81 40.07
C GLY A 492 -11.61 -49.84 41.18
N GLY A 493 -12.67 -49.03 41.03
CA GLY A 493 -13.26 -48.28 42.16
C GLY A 493 -14.04 -47.02 41.77
N ASP A 494 -14.77 -46.44 42.74
CA ASP A 494 -15.57 -45.21 42.62
C ASP A 494 -14.68 -43.94 42.58
N CYS A 495 -13.86 -43.78 41.54
CA CYS A 495 -13.14 -42.51 41.32
C CYS A 495 -14.11 -41.43 40.82
N ALA A 496 -13.91 -40.19 41.24
CA ALA A 496 -14.51 -39.04 40.56
C ALA A 496 -13.88 -38.86 39.17
N ALA A 497 -14.59 -38.23 38.24
CA ALA A 497 -14.07 -37.89 36.91
C ALA A 497 -14.21 -36.38 36.64
N VAL A 498 -13.16 -35.79 36.07
CA VAL A 498 -13.15 -34.44 35.52
C VAL A 498 -12.86 -34.55 34.02
N VAL A 499 -13.84 -34.23 33.19
CA VAL A 499 -13.75 -34.32 31.73
C VAL A 499 -13.66 -32.92 31.16
N VAL A 500 -12.62 -32.67 30.36
CA VAL A 500 -12.31 -31.38 29.77
C VAL A 500 -12.42 -31.48 28.26
N TRP A 501 -13.26 -30.65 27.66
CA TRP A 501 -13.36 -30.50 26.21
C TRP A 501 -12.61 -29.24 25.79
N THR A 502 -11.63 -29.38 24.91
CA THR A 502 -10.85 -28.23 24.41
C THR A 502 -11.52 -27.59 23.21
N LYS A 503 -11.29 -26.29 23.03
CA LYS A 503 -11.73 -25.54 21.84
C LYS A 503 -11.16 -26.14 20.56
N LEU A 504 -9.95 -26.72 20.61
CA LEU A 504 -9.33 -27.37 19.46
C LEU A 504 -10.16 -28.58 18.99
N ASN A 505 -10.61 -29.41 19.92
CA ASN A 505 -11.38 -30.60 19.61
C ASN A 505 -12.83 -30.25 19.24
N VAL A 506 -13.45 -29.31 19.95
CA VAL A 506 -14.83 -28.86 19.69
C VAL A 506 -14.94 -28.19 18.31
N ASN A 507 -13.96 -27.38 17.92
CA ASN A 507 -13.95 -26.66 16.64
C ASN A 507 -13.36 -27.44 15.45
N ARG A 508 -12.97 -28.71 15.65
CA ARG A 508 -12.44 -29.54 14.57
C ARG A 508 -13.53 -29.77 13.50
N LYS A 509 -13.24 -29.47 12.24
CA LYS A 509 -14.11 -29.84 11.10
C LYS A 509 -14.28 -31.36 11.09
N ALA A 510 -15.51 -31.83 10.92
CA ALA A 510 -15.75 -33.23 10.62
C ALA A 510 -14.90 -33.61 9.40
N ARG A 511 -14.12 -34.69 9.48
CA ARG A 511 -13.53 -35.27 8.27
C ARG A 511 -14.71 -35.67 7.39
N SER A 512 -14.76 -35.17 6.16
CA SER A 512 -15.62 -35.74 5.13
C SER A 512 -15.17 -37.17 4.93
N GLU A 513 -15.98 -38.12 5.40
CA GLU A 513 -15.88 -39.52 4.98
C GLU A 513 -16.24 -39.67 3.50
#